data_AF-A0A356QIZ7-F1
#
_entry.id   AF-A0A356QIZ7-F1
#
_cell.length_a   1.000
_cell.length_b   1.000
_cell.length_c   1.000
_cell.angle_alpha   90.00
_cell.angle_beta   90.00
_cell.angle_gamma   90.00
#
_symmetry.space_group_name_H-M   'P 1'
#
loop_
_entity.id
_entity.type
_entity.pdbx_description
1 polymer ?
#
loop_
_entity_poly.entity_id
_entity_poly.type
_entity_poly.pdbx_seq_one_letter_code
_entity_poly.pdbx_strand_id
1 'polypeptide(L)'
;MSEMATTSSPAVRARRTWNMDQWGSGYFDVDDHGQALVRPLGSDAEGPALPISALVRQLQAAGLRLPVLVRFSDILHDRVEQLCGAFDAAMQDVDYQGGYTAVYPIKVNQQRRVVEEILATSERGNGRVGLEAGSKPELLAVLAL
;
A
#
# COMPACT_ATOMS: atom_id res chain seq x y z
N MET A 1 15.97 42.41 18.02
CA MET A 1 15.86 40.94 18.05
C MET A 1 14.46 40.58 17.57
N SER A 2 14.26 40.54 16.25
CA SER A 2 12.94 40.34 15.64
C SER A 2 12.61 38.85 15.65
N GLU A 3 11.51 38.47 16.30
CA GLU A 3 10.91 37.14 16.20
C GLU A 3 10.57 36.86 14.73
N MET A 4 11.32 35.97 14.09
CA MET A 4 10.84 35.28 12.89
C MET A 4 9.79 34.28 13.35
N ALA A 5 8.52 34.65 13.23
CA ALA A 5 7.44 33.67 13.26
C ALA A 5 7.73 32.62 12.19
N THR A 6 8.10 31.41 12.61
CA THR A 6 8.34 30.28 11.72
C THR A 6 7.02 29.91 11.05
N THR A 7 6.78 30.43 9.85
CA THR A 7 5.68 30.00 9.00
C THR A 7 5.91 28.53 8.67
N SER A 8 5.17 27.63 9.35
CA SER A 8 5.23 26.19 9.06
C SER A 8 4.98 25.96 7.57
N SER A 9 5.78 25.10 6.94
CA SER A 9 5.62 24.81 5.52
C SER A 9 4.20 24.30 5.21
N PRO A 10 3.70 24.48 3.97
CA PRO A 10 2.41 23.96 3.56
C PRO A 10 2.26 22.47 3.87
N ALA A 11 3.32 21.67 3.67
CA ALA A 11 3.30 20.24 3.96
C ALA A 11 3.13 19.94 5.45
N VAL A 12 3.91 20.61 6.33
CA VAL A 12 3.81 20.40 7.79
C VAL A 12 2.41 20.76 8.29
N ARG A 13 1.86 21.89 7.82
CA ARG A 13 0.50 22.29 8.19
C ARG A 13 -0.54 21.30 7.70
N ALA A 14 -0.41 20.83 6.46
CA ALA A 14 -1.30 19.84 5.85
C ALA A 14 -1.28 18.50 6.60
N ARG A 15 -0.09 17.93 6.86
CA ARG A 15 0.07 16.68 7.61
C ARG A 15 -0.60 16.75 8.97
N ARG A 16 -0.39 17.85 9.71
CA ARG A 16 -1.03 18.07 11.00
C ARG A 16 -2.55 18.23 10.90
N THR A 17 -3.03 19.01 9.92
CA THR A 17 -4.46 19.31 9.77
C THR A 17 -5.27 18.08 9.38
N TRP A 18 -4.73 17.25 8.49
CA TRP A 18 -5.39 16.03 8.00
C TRP A 18 -4.89 14.75 8.68
N ASN A 19 -4.05 14.91 9.70
CA ASN A 19 -3.49 13.83 10.51
C ASN A 19 -2.87 12.71 9.65
N MET A 20 -2.13 13.09 8.60
CA MET A 20 -1.67 12.18 7.55
C MET A 20 -0.76 11.09 8.10
N ASP A 21 0.04 11.40 9.12
CA ASP A 21 0.97 10.44 9.73
C ASP A 21 0.26 9.22 10.36
N GLN A 22 -1.04 9.33 10.68
CA GLN A 22 -1.80 8.26 11.33
C GLN A 22 -2.45 7.27 10.35
N TRP A 23 -2.62 7.64 9.08
CA TRP A 23 -3.29 6.80 8.09
C TRP A 23 -2.52 6.64 6.78
N GLY A 24 -1.68 7.61 6.43
CA GLY A 24 -0.90 7.62 5.20
C GLY A 24 0.09 6.47 5.10
N SER A 25 0.55 5.94 6.24
CA SER A 25 1.39 4.73 6.36
C SER A 25 2.61 4.75 5.42
N GLY A 26 3.20 5.92 5.19
CA GLY A 26 4.31 6.11 4.24
C GLY A 26 3.90 6.17 2.76
N TYR A 27 2.73 5.65 2.38
CA TYR A 27 2.24 5.63 1.00
C TYR A 27 1.63 6.95 0.54
N PHE A 28 0.96 7.67 1.43
CA PHE A 28 0.28 8.92 1.08
C PHE A 28 0.85 10.09 1.87
N ASP A 29 1.12 11.19 1.16
CA ASP A 29 1.75 12.37 1.74
C ASP A 29 1.37 13.65 0.98
N VAL A 30 1.93 14.77 1.38
CA VAL A 30 1.77 16.09 0.77
C VAL A 30 3.13 16.78 0.65
N ASP A 31 3.41 17.40 -0.49
CA ASP A 31 4.64 18.18 -0.68
C ASP A 31 4.48 19.66 -0.26
N ASP A 32 5.59 20.40 -0.26
CA ASP A 32 5.59 21.83 0.08
C ASP A 32 4.95 22.72 -1.00
N HIS A 33 4.63 22.15 -2.17
CA HIS A 33 3.78 22.78 -3.18
C HIS A 33 2.28 22.56 -2.92
N GLY A 34 1.93 21.81 -1.87
CA GLY A 34 0.54 21.49 -1.52
C GLY A 34 -0.09 20.39 -2.38
N GLN A 35 0.71 19.60 -3.09
CA GLN A 35 0.24 18.47 -3.90
C GLN A 35 0.16 17.20 -3.06
N ALA A 36 -0.96 16.48 -3.16
CA ALA A 36 -1.08 15.14 -2.61
C ALA A 36 -0.22 14.16 -3.41
N LEU A 37 0.56 13.35 -2.70
CA LEU A 37 1.52 12.40 -3.23
C LEU A 37 1.09 10.96 -2.94
N VAL A 38 1.46 10.05 -3.84
CA VAL A 38 1.49 8.60 -3.60
C VAL A 38 2.93 8.11 -3.75
N ARG A 39 3.40 7.32 -2.79
CA ARG A 39 4.67 6.57 -2.81
C ARG A 39 4.32 5.08 -2.80
N PRO A 40 4.22 4.41 -3.95
CA PRO A 40 3.76 3.02 -4.01
C PRO A 40 4.65 2.03 -3.23
N LEU A 41 5.93 2.37 -3.04
CA LEU A 41 6.93 1.58 -2.29
C LEU A 41 7.10 2.03 -0.83
N GLY A 42 6.19 2.86 -0.32
CA GLY A 42 6.30 3.42 1.03
C GLY A 42 7.35 4.54 1.16
N SER A 43 7.61 4.96 2.40
CA SER A 43 8.59 6.01 2.72
C SER A 43 10.01 5.48 2.93
N ASP A 44 10.15 4.19 3.20
CA ASP A 44 11.38 3.60 3.70
C ASP A 44 12.25 3.03 2.57
N ALA A 45 11.64 2.75 1.41
CA ALA A 45 12.33 2.36 0.20
C ALA A 45 12.54 3.56 -0.75
N GLU A 46 13.65 3.55 -1.49
CA GLU A 46 13.89 4.51 -2.54
C GLU A 46 12.91 4.26 -3.70
N GLY A 47 12.07 5.24 -4.01
CA GLY A 47 10.98 5.06 -4.96
C GLY A 47 10.36 6.37 -5.42
N PRO A 48 9.50 6.33 -6.46
CA PRO A 48 8.87 7.53 -6.98
C PRO A 48 7.84 8.09 -6.00
N ALA A 49 7.88 9.41 -5.80
CA ALA A 49 6.78 10.17 -5.21
C ALA A 49 5.95 10.77 -6.35
N LEU A 50 4.71 10.31 -6.48
CA LEU A 50 3.83 10.65 -7.61
C LEU A 50 2.76 11.65 -7.17
N PRO A 51 2.76 12.89 -7.69
CA PRO A 51 1.64 13.80 -7.46
C PRO A 51 0.36 13.26 -8.09
N ILE A 52 -0.69 13.08 -7.27
CA ILE A 52 -2.00 12.57 -7.73
C ILE A 52 -2.58 13.47 -8.82
N SER A 53 -2.38 14.79 -8.70
CA SER A 53 -2.84 15.74 -9.71
C SER A 53 -2.16 15.53 -11.08
N ALA A 54 -0.88 15.16 -11.10
CA ALA A 54 -0.15 14.86 -12.33
C ALA A 54 -0.64 13.56 -12.95
N LEU A 55 -0.88 12.53 -12.13
CA LEU A 55 -1.47 11.28 -12.57
C LEU A 55 -2.85 11.48 -13.20
N VAL A 56 -3.73 12.27 -12.57
CA VAL A 56 -5.06 12.58 -13.12
C VAL A 56 -4.95 13.27 -14.48
N ARG A 57 -4.04 14.24 -14.63
CA ARG A 57 -3.80 14.90 -15.92
C ARG A 57 -3.35 13.91 -17.01
N GLN A 58 -2.48 12.97 -16.67
CA GLN A 58 -2.02 11.93 -17.60
C GLN A 58 -3.17 11.00 -18.02
N LEU A 59 -4.03 10.59 -17.08
CA LEU A 59 -5.20 9.76 -17.39
C LEU A 59 -6.18 10.46 -18.33
N GLN A 60 -6.44 11.75 -18.10
CA GLN A 60 -7.30 12.56 -18.98
C GLN A 60 -6.68 12.73 -20.38
N ALA A 61 -5.37 12.97 -20.45
CA ALA A 61 -4.63 13.05 -21.72
C ALA A 61 -4.66 11.72 -22.50
N ALA A 62 -4.72 10.58 -21.79
CA ALA A 62 -4.93 9.26 -22.38
C ALA A 62 -6.39 8.98 -22.80
N GLY A 63 -7.28 9.96 -22.70
CA GLY A 63 -8.68 9.86 -23.12
C GLY A 63 -9.64 9.26 -22.08
N LEU A 64 -9.17 9.00 -20.86
CA LEU A 64 -10.02 8.51 -19.77
C LEU A 64 -10.87 9.65 -19.20
N ARG A 65 -12.15 9.35 -18.96
CA ARG A 65 -13.07 10.27 -18.28
C ARG A 65 -13.14 9.94 -16.81
N LEU A 66 -13.21 10.97 -15.97
CA LEU A 66 -13.43 10.80 -14.53
C LEU A 66 -14.90 10.49 -14.24
N PRO A 67 -15.23 9.72 -13.17
CA PRO A 67 -14.33 9.20 -12.15
C PRO A 67 -13.50 7.98 -12.61
N VAL A 68 -12.26 7.88 -12.11
CA VAL A 68 -11.37 6.74 -12.33
C VAL A 68 -10.95 6.16 -10.98
N LEU A 69 -10.96 4.83 -10.87
CA LEU A 69 -10.39 4.11 -9.73
C LEU A 69 -8.97 3.67 -10.07
N VAL A 70 -7.98 4.26 -9.40
CA VAL A 70 -6.57 3.88 -9.54
C VAL A 70 -6.20 2.85 -8.47
N ARG A 71 -5.47 1.82 -8.87
CA ARG A 71 -4.88 0.81 -7.97
C ARG A 71 -3.36 0.90 -8.06
N PHE A 72 -2.69 0.81 -6.92
CA PHE A 72 -1.23 0.76 -6.83
C PHE A 72 -0.85 -0.64 -6.34
N SER A 73 -0.54 -1.56 -7.25
CA SER A 73 -0.22 -2.95 -6.91
C SER A 73 1.01 -3.06 -6.01
N ASP A 74 1.98 -2.16 -6.17
CA ASP A 74 3.20 -2.14 -5.34
C ASP A 74 2.89 -1.97 -3.84
N ILE A 75 1.82 -1.23 -3.49
CA ILE A 75 1.37 -1.11 -2.10
C ILE A 75 0.90 -2.49 -1.59
N LEU A 76 0.23 -3.30 -2.42
CA LEU A 76 -0.18 -4.64 -2.01
C LEU A 76 1.04 -5.52 -1.72
N HIS A 77 2.09 -5.41 -2.55
CA HIS A 77 3.32 -6.17 -2.36
C HIS A 77 4.03 -5.77 -1.07
N ASP A 78 4.26 -4.47 -0.88
CA ASP A 78 4.90 -3.94 0.32
C ASP A 78 4.12 -4.29 1.60
N ARG A 79 2.78 -4.27 1.56
CA ARG A 79 1.96 -4.68 2.72
C ARG A 79 2.08 -6.16 3.08
N VAL A 80 2.23 -7.05 2.09
CA VAL A 80 2.46 -8.48 2.34
C VAL A 80 3.85 -8.69 2.93
N GLU A 81 4.87 -8.04 2.38
CA GLU A 81 6.25 -8.11 2.86
C GLU A 81 6.39 -7.56 4.28
N GLN A 82 5.79 -6.40 4.58
CA GLN A 82 5.75 -5.83 5.93
C GLN A 82 5.07 -6.75 6.94
N LEU A 83 3.96 -7.40 6.56
CA LEU A 83 3.25 -8.32 7.44
C LEU A 83 4.11 -9.56 7.75
N CYS A 84 4.67 -10.20 6.73
CA CYS A 84 5.57 -11.34 6.89
C CYS A 84 6.81 -10.98 7.73
N GLY A 85 7.44 -9.83 7.45
CA GLY A 85 8.61 -9.34 8.17
C GLY A 85 8.33 -9.01 9.63
N ALA A 86 7.15 -8.45 9.95
CA ALA A 86 6.75 -8.20 11.33
C ALA A 86 6.60 -9.50 12.14
N PHE A 87 6.05 -10.56 11.53
CA PHE A 87 6.02 -11.89 12.17
C PHE A 87 7.41 -12.50 12.30
N ASP A 88 8.29 -12.33 11.31
CA ASP A 88 9.67 -12.82 11.40
C ASP A 88 10.42 -12.18 12.57
N ALA A 89 10.34 -10.86 12.72
CA ALA A 89 10.94 -10.15 13.85
C ALA A 89 10.38 -10.65 15.20
N ALA A 90 9.06 -10.76 15.32
CA ALA A 90 8.44 -11.22 16.56
C ALA A 90 8.79 -12.69 16.89
N MET A 91 8.90 -13.56 15.88
CA MET A 91 9.32 -14.95 16.08
C MET A 91 10.77 -15.05 16.52
N GLN A 92 11.66 -14.22 15.97
CA GLN A 92 13.06 -14.14 16.39
C GLN A 92 13.21 -13.71 17.84
N ASP A 93 12.44 -12.69 18.27
CA ASP A 93 12.50 -12.14 19.63
C ASP A 93 12.13 -13.16 20.72
N VAL A 94 11.33 -14.18 20.37
CA VAL A 94 10.86 -15.21 21.32
C VAL A 94 11.38 -16.62 21.00
N ASP A 95 12.36 -16.73 20.10
CA ASP A 95 12.95 -17.99 19.63
C ASP A 95 11.90 -19.02 19.16
N TYR A 96 10.87 -18.55 18.45
CA TYR A 96 9.83 -19.41 17.91
C TYR A 96 10.32 -20.17 16.68
N GLN A 97 10.26 -21.51 16.72
CA GLN A 97 10.81 -22.38 15.68
C GLN A 97 9.83 -22.73 14.53
N GLY A 98 8.59 -22.28 14.63
CA GLY A 98 7.59 -22.50 13.57
C GLY A 98 7.68 -21.47 12.45
N GLY A 99 6.93 -21.70 11.37
CA GLY A 99 6.80 -20.74 10.27
C GLY A 99 5.56 -19.87 10.38
N TYR A 100 5.57 -18.76 9.66
CA TYR A 100 4.41 -17.91 9.43
C TYR A 100 4.02 -17.92 7.94
N THR A 101 2.71 -18.07 7.68
CA THR A 101 2.11 -17.97 6.35
C THR A 101 0.95 -17.00 6.41
N ALA A 102 1.01 -15.93 5.63
CA ALA A 102 -0.10 -15.00 5.46
C ALA A 102 -1.18 -15.65 4.58
N VAL A 103 -2.44 -15.58 5.00
CA VAL A 103 -3.57 -16.11 4.24
C VAL A 103 -4.53 -14.96 3.92
N TYR A 104 -4.72 -14.67 2.63
CA TYR A 104 -5.59 -13.59 2.17
C TYR A 104 -7.03 -14.07 1.97
N PRO A 105 -8.00 -13.53 2.74
CA PRO A 105 -9.41 -13.88 2.59
C PRO A 105 -10.02 -13.17 1.39
N ILE A 106 -10.25 -13.90 0.29
CA ILE A 106 -10.66 -13.27 -0.98
C ILE A 106 -12.02 -12.59 -0.90
N LYS A 107 -12.84 -12.93 0.10
CA LYS A 107 -14.12 -12.28 0.41
C LYS A 107 -14.02 -10.75 0.58
N VAL A 108 -12.84 -10.24 0.95
CA VAL A 108 -12.60 -8.79 1.15
C VAL A 108 -12.54 -8.06 -0.19
N ASN A 109 -11.92 -8.66 -1.20
CA ASN A 109 -11.89 -8.14 -2.57
C ASN A 109 -11.56 -9.28 -3.54
N GLN A 110 -12.59 -9.76 -4.23
CA GLN A 110 -12.54 -10.89 -5.16
C GLN A 110 -12.01 -10.50 -6.56
N GLN A 111 -11.62 -9.25 -6.79
CA GLN A 111 -11.14 -8.84 -8.11
C GLN A 111 -9.86 -9.58 -8.46
N ARG A 112 -9.89 -10.32 -9.58
CA ARG A 112 -8.79 -11.16 -10.07
C ARG A 112 -7.43 -10.47 -9.99
N ARG A 113 -7.31 -9.24 -10.49
CA ARG A 113 -6.05 -8.47 -10.45
C ARG A 113 -5.51 -8.28 -9.02
N VAL A 114 -6.36 -8.01 -8.04
CA VAL A 114 -5.91 -7.82 -6.65
C VAL A 114 -5.36 -9.13 -6.10
N VAL A 115 -6.05 -10.23 -6.35
CA VAL A 115 -5.62 -11.55 -5.87
C VAL A 115 -4.35 -12.00 -6.58
N GLU A 116 -4.23 -11.76 -7.89
CA GLU A 116 -3.02 -12.05 -8.67
C GLU A 116 -1.80 -11.29 -8.12
N GLU A 117 -1.95 -10.01 -7.77
CA GLU A 117 -0.83 -9.20 -7.24
C GLU A 117 -0.44 -9.64 -5.83
N ILE A 118 -1.40 -9.96 -4.95
CA ILE A 118 -1.10 -10.56 -3.63
C ILE A 118 -0.31 -11.86 -3.79
N LEU A 119 -0.65 -12.65 -4.82
CA LEU A 119 0.04 -13.87 -5.19
C LEU A 119 1.29 -13.66 -6.06
N ALA A 120 1.62 -12.45 -6.48
CA ALA A 120 2.84 -12.16 -7.25
C ALA A 120 4.01 -11.74 -6.35
N THR A 121 3.77 -11.62 -5.05
CA THR A 121 4.77 -11.24 -4.05
C THR A 121 5.91 -12.25 -3.94
N SER A 122 7.09 -11.74 -3.59
CA SER A 122 8.29 -12.54 -3.30
C SER A 122 8.01 -13.61 -2.23
N GLU A 123 7.22 -13.25 -1.21
CA GLU A 123 6.79 -14.13 -0.12
C GLU A 123 6.02 -15.38 -0.58
N ARG A 124 5.27 -15.32 -1.69
CA ARG A 124 4.64 -16.53 -2.26
C ARG A 124 5.68 -17.51 -2.77
N GLY A 125 6.78 -17.03 -3.37
CA GLY A 125 7.91 -17.87 -3.79
C GLY A 125 8.53 -18.65 -2.63
N ASN A 126 8.44 -18.10 -1.41
CA ASN A 126 8.87 -18.73 -0.17
C ASN A 126 7.78 -19.63 0.47
N GLY A 127 6.62 -19.81 -0.18
CA GLY A 127 5.50 -20.58 0.36
C GLY A 127 4.78 -19.88 1.52
N ARG A 128 4.96 -18.56 1.68
CA ARG A 128 4.47 -17.79 2.84
C ARG A 128 3.18 -17.00 2.57
N VAL A 129 2.56 -17.21 1.41
CA VAL A 129 1.28 -16.58 1.05
C VAL A 129 0.29 -17.62 0.52
N GLY A 130 -0.92 -17.62 1.08
CA GLY A 130 -2.05 -18.47 0.68
C GLY A 130 -3.36 -17.68 0.53
N LEU A 131 -4.41 -18.35 0.05
CA LEU A 131 -5.75 -17.79 -0.10
C LEU A 131 -6.75 -18.51 0.81
N GLU A 132 -7.70 -17.76 1.37
CA GLU A 132 -8.85 -18.29 2.09
C GLU A 132 -10.13 -18.06 1.27
N ALA A 133 -10.96 -19.10 1.20
CA ALA A 133 -12.26 -19.10 0.57
C ALA A 133 -13.31 -19.54 1.59
N GLY A 134 -14.35 -18.72 1.77
CA GLY A 134 -15.42 -18.96 2.74
C GLY A 134 -16.68 -19.58 2.13
N SER A 135 -16.72 -19.77 0.81
CA SER A 135 -17.89 -20.29 0.09
C SER A 135 -17.51 -21.14 -1.13
N LYS A 136 -18.45 -21.95 -1.62
CA LYS A 136 -18.23 -22.78 -2.82
C LYS A 136 -17.85 -21.93 -4.06
N PRO A 137 -18.51 -20.79 -4.37
CA PRO A 137 -18.08 -19.94 -5.48
C PRO A 137 -16.67 -19.36 -5.29
N GLU A 138 -16.31 -18.96 -4.07
CA GLU A 138 -14.97 -18.46 -3.74
C GLU A 138 -13.91 -19.54 -3.92
N LEU A 139 -14.17 -20.77 -3.49
CA LEU A 139 -13.25 -21.89 -3.69
C LEU A 139 -12.98 -22.14 -5.18
N LEU A 140 -14.03 -22.10 -6.02
CA LEU A 140 -13.86 -22.24 -7.48
C LEU A 140 -13.03 -21.08 -8.06
N ALA A 141 -13.21 -19.86 -7.56
CA ALA A 141 -12.41 -18.72 -7.97
C ALA A 141 -10.94 -18.88 -7.57
N VAL A 142 -10.66 -19.31 -6.34
CA VAL A 142 -9.30 -19.60 -5.85
C VAL A 142 -8.61 -20.68 -6.68
N LEU A 143 -9.31 -21.75 -7.04
CA LEU A 143 -8.75 -22.84 -7.85
C LEU A 143 -8.52 -22.47 -9.33
N ALA A 144 -9.16 -21.41 -9.82
CA ALA A 144 -9.06 -20.94 -11.21
C ALA A 144 -7.99 -19.85 -11.42
N LEU A 145 -7.32 -19.43 -10.35
CA LEU A 145 -6.21 -18.46 -10.36
C LEU A 145 -4.88 -19.18 -10.56
#